data_AF-A0A961WEQ8-F1
#
_entry.id   AF-A0A961WEQ8-F1
#
_cell.length_a   1.000
_cell.length_b   1.000
_cell.length_c   1.000
_cell.angle_alpha   90.00
_cell.angle_beta   90.00
_cell.angle_gamma   90.00
#
_symmetry.space_group_name_H-M   'P 1'
#
loop_
_entity.id
_entity.type
_entity.pdbx_description
1 polymer ?
#
loop_
_entity_poly.entity_id
_entity_poly.type
_entity_poly.pdbx_seq_one_letter_code
_entity_poly.pdbx_strand_id
1 'polypeptide(L)'
;ESLFETARTTGMIYLILLGAEMLKIFMSRAGLPQETAIFMANSGLEPMTVMILLLIALILLGCLMDSLSMILLVIPFFWPVLLEINGGLYQGAEGAGFGMSTEELKIWFGILALIVVELGLITPPVGMNVFVISALAEDTPMSETFKGVMPFFVAELLRVALLLAFPAVALWLPRLLSS
;
A
#
# COMPACT_ATOMS: atom_id res chain seq x y z
N GLU A 1 28.37 -6.07 -21.41
CA GLU A 1 27.57 -7.02 -20.61
C GLU A 1 26.65 -6.30 -19.63
N SER A 2 27.19 -5.47 -18.73
CA SER A 2 26.40 -4.73 -17.73
C SER A 2 25.33 -3.81 -18.33
N LEU A 3 25.58 -3.18 -19.49
CA LEU A 3 24.56 -2.38 -20.20
C LEU A 3 23.38 -3.24 -20.71
N PHE A 4 23.64 -4.48 -21.11
CA PHE A 4 22.62 -5.37 -21.66
C PHE A 4 21.75 -5.96 -20.54
N GLU A 5 22.35 -6.33 -19.41
CA GLU A 5 21.62 -6.70 -18.20
C GLU A 5 20.73 -5.57 -17.69
N THR A 6 21.27 -4.35 -17.57
CA THR A 6 20.47 -3.18 -17.17
C THR A 6 19.33 -2.90 -18.14
N ALA A 7 19.56 -3.01 -19.45
CA ALA A 7 18.52 -2.85 -20.47
C ALA A 7 17.43 -3.92 -20.36
N ARG A 8 17.80 -5.17 -20.04
CA ARG A 8 16.86 -6.28 -19.83
C ARG A 8 15.98 -6.04 -18.60
N THR A 9 16.56 -5.68 -17.46
CA THR A 9 15.81 -5.40 -16.23
C THR A 9 14.87 -4.20 -16.41
N THR A 10 15.37 -3.13 -17.02
CA THR A 10 14.58 -1.95 -17.34
C THR A 10 13.42 -2.29 -18.29
N GLY A 11 13.66 -3.12 -19.30
CA GLY A 11 12.63 -3.60 -20.22
C GLY A 11 11.51 -4.39 -19.53
N MET A 12 11.85 -5.26 -18.57
CA MET A 12 10.84 -5.97 -17.76
C MET A 12 9.99 -5.01 -16.92
N ILE A 13 10.62 -4.03 -16.27
CA ILE A 13 9.92 -3.01 -15.49
C ILE A 13 8.95 -2.20 -16.38
N TYR A 14 9.39 -1.77 -17.56
CA TYR A 14 8.52 -1.04 -18.50
C TYR A 14 7.36 -1.89 -19.02
N LEU A 15 7.57 -3.19 -19.23
CA LEU A 15 6.49 -4.09 -19.66
C LEU A 15 5.44 -4.26 -18.56
N ILE A 16 5.87 -4.39 -17.30
CA ILE A 16 4.98 -4.41 -16.13
C ILE A 16 4.22 -3.09 -16.00
N LEU A 17 4.91 -1.94 -16.12
CA LEU A 17 4.30 -0.60 -16.10
C LEU A 17 3.22 -0.43 -17.18
N LEU A 18 3.49 -0.91 -18.40
CA LEU A 18 2.54 -0.84 -19.51
C LEU A 18 1.31 -1.70 -19.24
N GLY A 19 1.50 -2.96 -18.82
CA GLY A 19 0.40 -3.84 -18.43
C GLY A 19 -0.42 -3.27 -17.29
N ALA A 20 0.25 -2.61 -16.33
CA ALA A 20 -0.39 -1.97 -15.20
C ALA A 20 -1.28 -0.80 -15.60
N GLU A 21 -0.78 0.10 -16.45
CA GLU A 21 -1.56 1.25 -16.93
C GLU A 21 -2.74 0.79 -17.80
N MET A 22 -2.56 -0.25 -18.62
CA MET A 22 -3.66 -0.85 -19.38
C MET A 22 -4.74 -1.43 -18.46
N LEU A 23 -4.36 -2.18 -17.41
CA LEU A 23 -5.31 -2.73 -16.45
C LEU A 23 -6.04 -1.63 -15.69
N LYS A 24 -5.33 -0.58 -15.28
CA LYS A 24 -5.90 0.59 -14.61
C LYS A 24 -6.94 1.29 -15.48
N ILE A 25 -6.65 1.51 -16.77
CA ILE A 25 -7.62 2.09 -17.71
C ILE A 25 -8.84 1.18 -17.88
N PHE A 26 -8.64 -0.13 -18.00
CA PHE A 26 -9.72 -1.10 -18.10
C PHE A 26 -10.61 -1.09 -16.86
N MET A 27 -10.01 -1.15 -15.67
CA MET A 27 -10.72 -1.09 -14.38
C MET A 27 -11.50 0.21 -14.19
N SER A 28 -10.89 1.35 -14.54
CA SER A 28 -11.55 2.66 -14.50
C SER A 28 -12.74 2.73 -15.46
N ARG A 29 -12.61 2.17 -16.67
CA ARG A 29 -13.74 2.07 -17.62
C ARG A 29 -14.80 1.06 -17.20
N ALA A 30 -14.42 -0.02 -16.54
CA ALA A 30 -15.34 -1.00 -15.99
C ALA A 30 -16.14 -0.46 -14.79
N GLY A 31 -15.74 0.67 -14.21
CA GLY A 31 -16.42 1.29 -13.07
C GLY A 31 -16.20 0.57 -11.74
N LEU A 32 -15.31 -0.44 -11.69
CA LEU A 32 -15.07 -1.25 -10.50
C LEU A 32 -14.66 -0.43 -9.25
N PRO A 33 -13.76 0.58 -9.35
CA PRO A 33 -13.46 1.43 -8.22
C PRO A 33 -14.68 2.21 -7.72
N GLN A 34 -15.52 2.71 -8.65
CA GLN A 34 -16.74 3.45 -8.33
C GLN A 34 -17.78 2.56 -7.65
N GLU A 35 -18.05 1.38 -8.20
CA GLU A 35 -18.99 0.40 -7.62
C GLU A 35 -18.53 -0.05 -6.23
N THR A 36 -17.23 -0.29 -6.04
CA THR A 36 -16.67 -0.64 -4.73
C THR A 36 -16.82 0.51 -3.75
N ALA A 37 -16.59 1.75 -4.18
CA ALA A 37 -16.78 2.93 -3.37
C ALA A 37 -18.23 3.11 -2.91
N ILE A 38 -19.18 2.95 -3.83
CA ILE A 38 -20.63 3.04 -3.56
C ILE A 38 -21.04 1.91 -2.61
N PHE A 39 -20.55 0.69 -2.81
CA PHE A 39 -20.81 -0.44 -1.92
C PHE A 39 -20.31 -0.15 -0.49
N MET A 40 -19.10 0.39 -0.35
CA MET A 40 -18.54 0.75 0.96
C MET A 40 -19.27 1.94 1.59
N ALA A 41 -19.62 2.96 0.82
CA ALA A 41 -20.39 4.10 1.30
C ALA A 41 -21.80 3.69 1.80
N ASN A 42 -22.44 2.74 1.13
CA ASN A 42 -23.75 2.21 1.52
C ASN A 42 -23.70 1.15 2.63
N SER A 43 -22.51 0.64 2.97
CA SER A 43 -22.35 -0.38 4.02
C SER A 43 -22.62 0.14 5.43
N GLY A 44 -22.68 1.47 5.61
CA GLY A 44 -22.84 2.12 6.92
C GLY A 44 -21.61 2.04 7.81
N LEU A 45 -20.48 1.53 7.31
CA LEU A 45 -19.21 1.48 8.03
C LEU A 45 -18.60 2.87 8.16
N GLU A 46 -18.01 3.14 9.32
CA GLU A 46 -17.24 4.35 9.53
C GLU A 46 -16.00 4.35 8.60
N PRO A 47 -15.62 5.50 8.00
CA PRO A 47 -14.47 5.62 7.11
C PRO A 47 -13.18 4.98 7.65
N MET A 48 -12.92 5.14 8.95
CA MET A 48 -11.74 4.54 9.60
C MET A 48 -11.77 3.01 9.59
N THR A 49 -12.95 2.41 9.73
CA THR A 49 -13.10 0.95 9.65
C THR A 49 -12.79 0.44 8.25
N VAL A 50 -13.23 1.17 7.21
CA VAL A 50 -12.91 0.84 5.81
C VAL A 50 -11.41 0.93 5.57
N MET A 51 -10.73 1.95 6.10
CA MET A 51 -9.27 2.08 6.00
C MET A 51 -8.55 0.89 6.65
N ILE A 52 -8.95 0.49 7.86
CA ILE A 52 -8.34 -0.65 8.55
C ILE A 52 -8.53 -1.94 7.75
N LEU A 53 -9.75 -2.21 7.26
CA LEU A 53 -10.04 -3.38 6.43
C LEU A 53 -9.22 -3.37 5.13
N LEU A 54 -9.07 -2.21 4.50
CA LEU A 54 -8.26 -2.02 3.31
C LEU A 54 -6.78 -2.30 3.60
N LEU A 55 -6.23 -1.79 4.70
CA LEU A 55 -4.83 -2.06 5.09
C LEU A 55 -4.60 -3.54 5.36
N ILE A 56 -5.53 -4.22 6.03
CA ILE A 56 -5.45 -5.68 6.24
C ILE A 56 -5.48 -6.41 4.90
N ALA A 57 -6.37 -6.03 3.98
CA ALA A 57 -6.42 -6.60 2.64
C ALA A 57 -5.12 -6.35 1.87
N LEU A 58 -4.52 -5.16 1.99
CA LEU A 58 -3.23 -4.83 1.40
C LEU A 58 -2.09 -5.64 2.01
N ILE A 59 -2.08 -5.92 3.32
CA ILE A 59 -1.09 -6.81 3.94
C ILE A 59 -1.18 -8.21 3.32
N LEU A 60 -2.40 -8.75 3.19
CA LEU A 60 -2.62 -10.07 2.60
C LEU A 60 -2.26 -10.14 1.12
N LEU A 61 -2.56 -9.09 0.34
CA LEU A 61 -2.16 -8.99 -1.07
C LEU A 61 -0.64 -8.79 -1.23
N GLY A 62 -0.02 -8.03 -0.33
CA GLY A 62 1.41 -7.70 -0.38
C GLY A 62 2.29 -8.91 -0.06
N CYS A 63 1.72 -9.87 0.65
CA CYS A 63 2.32 -11.20 0.83
C CYS A 63 2.43 -12.00 -0.47
N LEU A 64 1.66 -11.69 -1.52
CA LEU A 64 1.63 -12.43 -2.79
C LEU A 64 2.23 -11.65 -3.96
N MET A 65 2.10 -10.33 -3.93
CA MET A 65 2.54 -9.43 -5.00
C MET A 65 3.87 -8.76 -4.65
N ASP A 66 4.73 -8.55 -5.65
CA ASP A 66 5.93 -7.73 -5.47
C ASP A 66 5.59 -6.24 -5.28
N SER A 67 6.52 -5.48 -4.69
CA SER A 67 6.29 -4.08 -4.31
C SER A 67 5.99 -3.16 -5.49
N LEU A 68 6.68 -3.34 -6.63
CA LEU A 68 6.46 -2.52 -7.81
C LEU A 68 5.08 -2.79 -8.41
N SER A 69 4.69 -4.05 -8.58
CA SER A 69 3.35 -4.41 -9.06
C SER A 69 2.26 -3.84 -8.15
N MET A 70 2.45 -3.91 -6.83
CA MET A 70 1.47 -3.38 -5.88
C MET A 70 1.32 -1.86 -5.99
N ILE A 71 2.43 -1.12 -6.05
CA ILE A 71 2.42 0.34 -6.16
C ILE A 71 1.77 0.80 -7.47
N LEU A 72 1.98 0.07 -8.56
CA LEU A 72 1.51 0.45 -9.90
C LEU A 72 0.05 0.05 -10.18
N LEU A 73 -0.43 -1.00 -9.52
CA LEU A 73 -1.77 -1.55 -9.77
C LEU A 73 -2.73 -1.30 -8.61
N VAL A 74 -2.35 -1.75 -7.42
CA VAL A 74 -3.26 -1.89 -6.30
C VAL A 74 -3.54 -0.55 -5.63
N ILE A 75 -2.50 0.25 -5.39
CA ILE A 75 -2.63 1.59 -4.79
C ILE A 75 -3.53 2.51 -5.63
N PRO A 76 -3.31 2.71 -6.95
CA PRO A 76 -4.16 3.59 -7.75
C PRO A 76 -5.58 3.03 -7.94
N PHE A 77 -5.78 1.71 -7.81
CA PHE A 77 -7.11 1.10 -7.82
C PHE A 77 -7.92 1.46 -6.57
N PHE A 78 -7.31 1.45 -5.40
CA PHE A 78 -7.99 1.75 -4.14
C PHE A 78 -8.11 3.26 -3.84
N TRP A 79 -7.28 4.11 -4.46
CA TRP A 79 -7.34 5.55 -4.25
C TRP A 79 -8.72 6.19 -4.51
N PRO A 80 -9.42 5.91 -5.64
CA PRO A 80 -10.77 6.42 -5.88
C PRO A 80 -11.79 6.02 -4.81
N VAL A 81 -11.65 4.85 -4.20
CA VAL A 81 -12.54 4.36 -3.13
C VAL A 81 -12.42 5.26 -1.90
N LEU A 82 -11.18 5.55 -1.48
CA LEU A 82 -10.91 6.43 -0.34
C LEU A 82 -11.32 7.87 -0.61
N LEU A 83 -11.14 8.33 -1.85
CA LEU A 83 -11.54 9.66 -2.30
C LEU A 83 -13.05 9.88 -2.17
N GLU A 84 -13.85 8.91 -2.61
CA GLU A 84 -15.31 8.98 -2.52
C GLU A 84 -15.78 8.98 -1.06
N ILE A 85 -15.22 8.09 -0.24
CA ILE A 85 -15.53 8.01 1.20
C ILE A 85 -15.13 9.30 1.93
N ASN A 86 -14.07 9.97 1.49
CA ASN A 86 -13.66 11.24 2.09
C ASN A 86 -14.62 12.39 1.78
N GLY A 87 -15.35 12.34 0.66
CA GLY A 87 -16.22 13.44 0.19
C GLY A 87 -15.81 14.05 -1.16
N GLY A 88 -14.83 13.45 -1.85
CA GLY A 88 -14.45 13.80 -3.23
C GLY A 88 -13.09 14.48 -3.41
N LEU A 89 -12.83 14.94 -4.64
CA LEU A 89 -11.53 15.46 -5.09
C LEU A 89 -11.09 16.76 -4.39
N TYR A 90 -12.03 17.58 -3.92
CA TYR A 90 -11.76 18.90 -3.35
C TYR A 90 -12.35 19.07 -1.94
N GLN A 91 -12.38 17.98 -1.17
CA GLN A 91 -12.91 18.01 0.18
C GLN A 91 -11.86 18.60 1.14
N GLY A 92 -12.23 19.68 1.83
CA GLY A 92 -11.46 20.23 2.95
C GLY A 92 -11.61 19.36 4.20
N ALA A 93 -10.85 19.64 5.26
CA ALA A 93 -10.91 18.85 6.49
C ALA A 93 -12.30 18.91 7.17
N GLU A 94 -13.05 20.00 6.99
CA GLU A 94 -14.41 20.13 7.49
C GLU A 94 -15.39 19.30 6.66
N GLY A 95 -16.11 18.39 7.31
CA GLY A 95 -17.08 17.50 6.66
C GLY A 95 -16.46 16.31 5.91
N ALA A 96 -15.14 16.15 5.93
CA ALA A 96 -14.45 14.99 5.38
C ALA A 96 -14.74 13.72 6.20
N GLY A 97 -14.95 12.59 5.53
CA GLY A 97 -15.16 11.29 6.19
C GLY A 97 -13.98 10.88 7.09
N PHE A 98 -12.76 11.29 6.74
CA PHE A 98 -11.56 11.04 7.55
C PHE A 98 -11.16 12.25 8.44
N GLY A 99 -11.86 13.38 8.35
CA GLY A 99 -11.51 14.61 9.06
C GLY A 99 -10.23 15.30 8.56
N MET A 100 -9.83 15.04 7.31
CA MET A 100 -8.59 15.51 6.69
C MET A 100 -8.86 16.00 5.27
N SER A 101 -8.03 16.92 4.76
CA SER A 101 -8.16 17.32 3.36
C SER A 101 -7.79 16.16 2.42
N THR A 102 -8.31 16.18 1.19
CA THR A 102 -8.00 15.13 0.20
C THR A 102 -6.50 15.04 -0.12
N GLU A 103 -5.76 16.14 -0.03
CA GLU A 103 -4.29 16.14 -0.19
C GLU A 103 -3.58 15.45 0.97
N GLU A 104 -4.00 15.74 2.20
CA GLU A 104 -3.46 15.11 3.40
C GLU A 104 -3.77 13.62 3.43
N LEU A 105 -5.01 13.24 3.07
CA LEU A 105 -5.42 11.85 2.92
C LEU A 105 -4.55 11.12 1.90
N LYS A 106 -4.23 11.76 0.76
CA LYS A 106 -3.38 11.17 -0.28
C LYS A 106 -1.99 10.84 0.23
N ILE A 107 -1.37 11.78 0.93
CA ILE A 107 -0.02 11.59 1.47
C ILE A 107 -0.04 10.52 2.56
N TRP A 108 -0.99 10.62 3.49
CA TRP A 108 -1.12 9.68 4.60
C TRP A 108 -1.40 8.24 4.11
N PHE A 109 -2.34 8.08 3.18
CA PHE A 109 -2.62 6.79 2.54
C PHE A 109 -1.40 6.26 1.79
N GLY A 110 -0.70 7.11 1.03
CA GLY A 110 0.51 6.71 0.32
C GLY A 110 1.59 6.19 1.26
N ILE A 111 1.83 6.86 2.38
CA ILE A 111 2.79 6.42 3.40
C ILE A 111 2.37 5.09 4.03
N LEU A 112 1.09 4.97 4.43
CA LEU A 112 0.57 3.74 5.02
C LEU A 112 0.65 2.56 4.04
N ALA A 113 0.22 2.76 2.79
CA ALA A 113 0.26 1.75 1.75
C ALA A 113 1.70 1.31 1.48
N LEU A 114 2.66 2.24 1.35
CA LEU A 114 4.08 1.91 1.16
C LEU A 114 4.63 1.05 2.30
N ILE A 115 4.36 1.44 3.55
CA ILE A 115 4.80 0.66 4.72
C ILE A 115 4.19 -0.75 4.71
N VAL A 116 2.91 -0.86 4.38
CA VAL A 116 2.21 -2.15 4.28
C VAL A 116 2.76 -3.02 3.15
N VAL A 117 3.11 -2.43 2.00
CA VAL A 117 3.74 -3.14 0.88
C VAL A 117 5.07 -3.76 1.34
N GLU A 118 5.91 -2.97 2.01
CA GLU A 118 7.21 -3.44 2.53
C GLU A 118 7.03 -4.54 3.59
N LEU A 119 6.01 -4.42 4.44
CA LEU A 119 5.65 -5.44 5.41
C LEU A 119 5.24 -6.76 4.72
N GLY A 120 4.53 -6.69 3.58
CA GLY A 120 4.16 -7.86 2.78
C GLY A 120 5.37 -8.68 2.29
N LEU A 121 6.49 -8.02 1.97
CA LEU A 121 7.71 -8.69 1.53
C LEU A 121 8.48 -9.42 2.65
N ILE A 122 8.17 -9.09 3.91
CA ILE A 122 8.83 -9.63 5.10
C ILE A 122 7.94 -10.68 5.78
N THR A 123 6.61 -10.57 5.65
CA THR A 123 5.61 -11.42 6.33
C THR A 123 5.50 -12.80 5.67
N PRO A 124 5.44 -13.91 6.44
CA PRO A 124 5.23 -15.25 5.90
C PRO A 124 3.81 -15.38 5.30
N PRO A 125 3.71 -15.48 3.96
CA PRO A 125 3.65 -16.77 3.23
C PRO A 125 4.59 -16.87 2.01
N VAL A 126 4.99 -15.75 1.37
CA VAL A 126 6.03 -15.71 0.31
C VAL A 126 7.28 -15.00 0.78
N GLY A 127 7.18 -14.03 1.72
CA GLY A 127 8.30 -13.45 2.48
C GLY A 127 9.59 -13.26 1.69
N MET A 128 9.51 -12.73 0.47
CA MET A 128 10.56 -12.87 -0.55
C MET A 128 11.95 -12.44 -0.04
N ASN A 129 11.99 -11.39 0.79
CA ASN A 129 13.23 -10.92 1.41
C ASN A 129 13.83 -11.95 2.37
N VAL A 130 12.99 -12.61 3.18
CA VAL A 130 13.40 -13.68 4.11
C VAL A 130 13.81 -14.95 3.35
N PHE A 131 13.15 -15.26 2.23
CA PHE A 131 13.53 -16.39 1.37
C PHE A 131 14.89 -16.20 0.71
N VAL A 132 15.18 -14.99 0.20
CA VAL A 132 16.50 -14.69 -0.38
C VAL A 132 17.60 -14.80 0.67
N ILE A 133 17.37 -14.31 1.89
CA ILE A 133 18.34 -14.43 2.99
C ILE A 133 18.54 -15.89 3.39
N SER A 134 17.47 -16.67 3.50
CA SER A 134 17.57 -18.11 3.82
C SER A 134 18.25 -18.92 2.72
N ALA A 135 18.17 -18.48 1.45
CA ALA A 135 18.88 -19.11 0.35
C ALA A 135 20.39 -18.81 0.35
N LEU A 136 20.81 -17.70 0.95
CA LEU A 136 22.22 -17.34 1.14
C LEU A 136 22.82 -17.99 2.40
N ALA A 137 21.99 -18.26 3.40
CA ALA A 137 22.39 -18.84 4.68
C ALA A 137 21.94 -20.31 4.79
N GLU A 138 22.60 -21.19 4.03
CA GLU A 138 22.27 -22.63 3.91
C GLU A 138 22.31 -23.39 5.26
N ASP A 139 23.07 -22.90 6.25
CA ASP A 139 23.25 -23.53 7.57
C ASP A 139 22.09 -23.27 8.55
N THR A 140 21.15 -22.36 8.22
CA THR A 140 20.04 -21.97 9.11
C THR A 140 18.69 -22.44 8.58
N PRO A 141 17.90 -23.20 9.36
CA PRO A 141 16.56 -23.59 8.95
C PRO A 141 15.69 -22.35 8.73
N MET A 142 14.93 -22.34 7.64
CA MET A 142 14.00 -21.25 7.30
C MET A 142 13.06 -20.84 8.45
N SER A 143 12.64 -21.80 9.29
CA SER A 143 11.82 -21.53 10.47
C SER A 143 12.51 -20.63 11.51
N GLU A 144 13.84 -20.74 11.68
CA GLU A 144 14.60 -19.88 12.59
C GLU A 144 14.75 -18.47 12.03
N THR A 145 14.97 -18.35 10.72
CA THR A 145 15.02 -17.05 10.02
C THR A 145 13.68 -16.31 10.16
N PHE A 146 12.56 -17.00 9.97
CA PHE A 146 11.23 -16.40 10.18
C PHE A 146 10.98 -15.98 11.64
N LYS A 147 11.43 -16.76 12.62
CA LYS A 147 11.35 -16.39 14.04
C LYS A 147 12.19 -15.14 14.35
N GLY A 148 13.37 -15.02 13.75
CA GLY A 148 14.23 -13.85 13.89
C GLY A 148 13.64 -12.57 13.30
N VAL A 149 12.79 -12.70 12.28
CA VAL A 149 12.09 -11.58 11.62
C VAL A 149 10.80 -11.18 12.34
N MET A 150 10.21 -12.05 13.15
CA MET A 150 8.99 -11.75 13.92
C MET A 150 9.04 -10.45 14.75
N PRO A 151 10.13 -10.09 15.46
CA PRO A 151 10.21 -8.80 16.15
C PRO A 151 10.14 -7.59 15.19
N PHE A 152 10.68 -7.71 13.97
CA PHE A 152 10.56 -6.68 12.95
C PHE A 152 9.12 -6.53 12.46
N PHE A 153 8.42 -7.65 12.25
CA PHE A 153 7.00 -7.63 11.89
C PHE A 153 6.15 -6.91 12.93
N VAL A 154 6.37 -7.19 14.22
CA VAL A 154 5.65 -6.52 15.31
C VAL A 154 5.98 -5.02 15.38
N ALA A 155 7.25 -4.65 15.18
CA ALA A 155 7.66 -3.25 15.16
C ALA A 155 6.98 -2.47 14.01
N GLU A 156 6.88 -3.08 12.83
CA GLU A 156 6.19 -2.46 11.69
C GLU A 156 4.67 -2.40 11.91
N LEU A 157 4.05 -3.42 12.49
CA LEU A 157 2.62 -3.37 12.82
C LEU A 157 2.31 -2.27 13.86
N LEU A 158 3.18 -2.10 14.86
CA LEU A 158 3.11 -0.99 15.81
C LEU A 158 3.28 0.37 15.13
N ARG A 159 4.21 0.47 14.18
CA ARG A 159 4.43 1.69 13.39
C ARG A 159 3.18 2.06 12.58
N VAL A 160 2.57 1.10 11.90
CA VAL A 160 1.30 1.29 11.16
C VAL A 160 0.20 1.74 12.10
N ALA A 161 0.02 1.06 13.24
CA ALA A 161 -0.98 1.44 14.24
C ALA A 161 -0.75 2.86 14.80
N LEU A 162 0.51 3.24 15.04
CA LEU A 162 0.86 4.57 15.54
C LEU A 162 0.59 5.66 14.49
N LEU A 163 0.94 5.42 13.22
CA LEU A 163 0.64 6.34 12.12
C LEU A 163 -0.86 6.44 11.84
N LEU A 164 -1.62 5.38 12.12
CA LEU A 164 -3.07 5.36 11.99
C LEU A 164 -3.74 6.18 13.11
N ALA A 165 -3.26 6.05 14.35
CA ALA A 165 -3.75 6.81 15.49
C ALA A 165 -3.30 8.28 15.50
N PHE A 166 -2.10 8.57 14.98
CA PHE A 166 -1.50 9.90 14.96
C PHE A 166 -1.07 10.31 13.54
N PRO A 167 -2.03 10.60 12.64
CA PRO A 167 -1.71 11.05 11.28
C PRO A 167 -0.91 12.36 11.27
N ALA A 168 -0.98 13.15 12.34
CA ALA A 168 -0.18 14.35 12.54
C ALA A 168 1.34 14.10 12.43
N VAL A 169 1.84 12.91 12.80
CA VAL A 169 3.27 12.58 12.66
C VAL A 169 3.67 12.47 11.20
N ALA A 170 2.80 11.91 10.34
CA ALA A 170 3.03 11.82 8.91
C ALA A 170 2.87 13.17 8.19
N LEU A 171 1.97 14.02 8.70
CA LEU A 171 1.59 15.29 8.06
C LEU A 171 2.35 16.52 8.58
N TRP A 172 3.08 16.40 9.69
CA TRP A 172 3.83 17.52 10.26
C TRP A 172 4.84 18.11 9.27
N LEU A 173 5.62 17.25 8.60
CA LEU A 173 6.63 17.70 7.63
C LEU A 173 6.00 18.27 6.33
N PRO A 174 4.98 17.63 5.70
CA PRO A 174 4.25 18.22 4.59
C PRO A 174 3.63 19.59 4.91
N ARG A 175 3.01 19.76 6.09
CA ARG A 175 2.42 21.04 6.50
C ARG A 175 3.46 22.15 6.65
N LEU A 176 4.66 21.83 7.14
CA LEU A 176 5.76 22.79 7.24
C LEU A 176 6.35 23.18 5.89
N LEU A 177 6.36 22.28 4.90
CA LEU A 177 6.86 22.55 3.54
C LEU A 177 5.82 23.22 2.64
N SER A 178 4.53 23.10 2.96
CA SER A 178 3.43 23.79 2.26
C SER A 178 3.13 25.18 2.84
N SER A 179 3.89 25.63 3.85
CA SER A 179 3.84 26.96 4.46
C SER A 179 4.81 27.92 3.76
#